data_AF-A0A537Q2N9-F1
#
_entry.id   AF-A0A537Q2N9-F1
#
_cell.length_a   1.000
_cell.length_b   1.000
_cell.length_c   1.000
_cell.angle_alpha   90.00
_cell.angle_beta   90.00
_cell.angle_gamma   90.00
#
_symmetry.space_group_name_H-M   'P 1'
#
loop_
_entity.id
_entity.type
_entity.pdbx_description
1 polymer ?
#
loop_
_entity_poly.entity_id
_entity_poly.type
_entity_poly.pdbx_seq_one_letter_code
_entity_poly.pdbx_strand_id
1 'polypeptide(L)'
;MSTSMLGDRAMDQDEAAEIHEHLLEAAYALDEARATIFGLGRDNKENLEEFAACLETVETDLHSKLLRAIYARFPGLIPFDEFPEISSSLQWDQVRLPPSVSEAQIDQIIFSVMIPQWRKMALMVGNAVVRCKEVGLPTSGEVLAGRIQALVEADRLEGEGDLRRWRHSEVRLKG
;
A
#
# COMPACT_ATOMS: atom_id res chain seq x y z
N MET A 1 37.28 39.18 -15.05
CA MET A 1 36.00 38.49 -15.33
C MET A 1 36.34 37.03 -15.57
N SER A 2 36.19 36.18 -14.55
CA SER A 2 36.33 34.73 -14.68
C SER A 2 34.96 34.12 -14.55
N THR A 3 34.51 33.54 -15.66
CA THR A 3 33.22 32.86 -15.81
C THR A 3 33.26 31.55 -15.02
N SER A 4 32.36 31.43 -14.04
CA SER A 4 32.09 30.18 -13.33
C SER A 4 31.59 29.13 -14.33
N MET A 5 32.38 28.07 -14.53
CA MET A 5 31.96 26.84 -15.20
C MET A 5 31.71 25.75 -14.14
N LEU A 6 30.80 26.00 -13.21
CA LEU A 6 30.08 24.92 -12.54
C LEU A 6 28.90 24.59 -13.45
N GLY A 7 29.21 23.76 -14.46
CA GLY A 7 28.24 23.28 -15.42
C GLY A 7 27.14 22.51 -14.71
N ASP A 8 25.92 22.86 -15.07
CA ASP A 8 24.67 22.16 -14.77
C ASP A 8 24.72 20.78 -15.47
N ARG A 9 25.52 19.84 -14.93
CA ARG A 9 25.61 18.48 -15.45
C ARG A 9 24.30 17.78 -15.10
N ALA A 10 23.50 17.50 -16.12
CA ALA A 10 22.35 16.63 -15.98
C ALA A 10 22.82 15.23 -15.54
N MET A 11 22.11 14.66 -14.57
CA MET A 11 22.30 13.29 -14.09
C MET A 11 22.34 12.29 -15.25
N ASP A 12 23.33 11.40 -15.25
CA ASP A 12 23.45 10.33 -16.24
C ASP A 12 22.83 9.00 -15.78
N GLN A 13 22.88 7.97 -16.63
CA GLN A 13 22.21 6.69 -16.38
C GLN A 13 22.81 5.92 -15.20
N ASP A 14 24.13 6.03 -14.99
CA ASP A 14 24.83 5.32 -13.92
C ASP A 14 24.56 6.01 -12.58
N GLU A 15 24.61 7.34 -12.54
CA GLU A 15 24.20 8.14 -11.38
C GLU A 15 22.71 7.91 -11.04
N ALA A 16 21.84 7.79 -12.04
CA ALA A 16 20.43 7.50 -11.83
C ALA A 16 20.20 6.09 -11.27
N ALA A 17 21.03 5.11 -11.65
CA ALA A 17 20.97 3.74 -11.13
C ALA A 17 21.41 3.68 -9.65
N GLU A 18 22.47 4.40 -9.28
CA GLU A 18 22.93 4.49 -7.88
C GLU A 18 21.88 5.15 -6.99
N ILE A 19 21.28 6.27 -7.43
CA ILE A 19 20.17 6.89 -6.70
C ILE A 19 18.98 5.94 -6.63
N HIS A 20 18.66 5.26 -7.73
CA HIS A 20 17.56 4.31 -7.77
C HIS A 20 17.76 3.22 -6.71
N GLU A 21 18.92 2.58 -6.63
CA GLU A 21 19.25 1.57 -5.61
C GLU A 21 18.98 2.07 -4.18
N HIS A 22 19.50 3.26 -3.82
CA HIS A 22 19.27 3.83 -2.49
C HIS A 22 17.80 4.17 -2.21
N LEU A 23 17.04 4.58 -3.22
CA LEU A 23 15.61 4.81 -3.07
C LEU A 23 14.82 3.52 -2.83
N LEU A 24 15.29 2.40 -3.38
CA LEU A 24 14.70 1.08 -3.12
C LEU A 24 15.02 0.59 -1.72
N GLU A 25 16.26 0.76 -1.26
CA GLU A 25 16.65 0.48 0.12
C GLU A 25 15.81 1.29 1.11
N ALA A 26 15.59 2.58 0.82
CA ALA A 26 14.74 3.45 1.63
C ALA A 26 13.28 2.98 1.64
N ALA A 27 12.73 2.59 0.48
CA ALA A 27 11.37 2.06 0.39
C ALA A 27 11.21 0.80 1.25
N TYR A 28 12.15 -0.12 1.16
CA TYR A 28 12.17 -1.34 1.98
C TYR A 28 12.24 -1.02 3.49
N ALA A 29 13.13 -0.11 3.89
CA ALA A 29 13.28 0.28 5.29
C ALA A 29 12.02 0.94 5.87
N LEU A 30 11.32 1.75 5.07
CA LEU A 30 10.05 2.36 5.46
C LEU A 30 8.95 1.31 5.65
N ASP A 31 8.89 0.32 4.76
CA ASP A 31 7.93 -0.79 4.87
C ASP A 31 8.18 -1.64 6.13
N GLU A 32 9.44 -1.96 6.45
CA GLU A 32 9.83 -2.67 7.67
C GLU A 32 9.50 -1.86 8.95
N ALA A 33 9.72 -0.54 8.92
CA ALA A 33 9.36 0.34 10.02
C ALA A 33 7.84 0.35 10.25
N ARG A 34 7.05 0.43 9.18
CA ARG A 34 5.59 0.36 9.21
C ARG A 34 5.12 -0.98 9.80
N ALA A 35 5.66 -2.09 9.33
CA ALA A 35 5.34 -3.43 9.85
C ALA A 35 5.65 -3.55 11.35
N THR A 36 6.78 -2.99 11.79
CA THR A 36 7.18 -2.97 13.21
C THR A 36 6.20 -2.18 14.07
N ILE A 37 5.75 -1.00 13.61
CA ILE A 37 4.77 -0.16 14.32
C ILE A 37 3.45 -0.91 14.53
N PHE A 38 2.95 -1.55 13.48
CA PHE A 38 1.74 -2.35 13.57
C PHE A 38 1.93 -3.59 14.47
N GLY A 39 3.14 -4.14 14.53
CA GLY A 39 3.52 -5.25 15.42
C GLY A 39 3.61 -4.88 16.91
N LEU A 40 3.86 -3.60 17.24
CA LEU A 40 4.00 -3.11 18.63
C LEU A 40 2.65 -2.85 19.34
N GLY A 41 1.53 -3.31 18.77
CA GLY A 41 0.20 -3.11 19.32
C GLY A 41 -0.01 -3.74 20.69
N ARG A 42 -0.09 -2.89 21.73
CA ARG A 42 -1.13 -3.04 22.78
C ARG A 42 -1.39 -1.81 23.66
N ASP A 43 -0.42 -0.91 23.86
CA ASP A 43 -0.56 0.11 24.94
C ASP A 43 -0.48 1.59 24.50
N ASN A 44 -0.20 1.93 23.23
CA ASN A 44 0.01 3.32 22.80
C ASN A 44 -0.54 3.65 21.40
N LYS A 45 -1.82 3.31 21.19
CA LYS A 45 -2.47 3.26 19.87
C LYS A 45 -2.51 4.61 19.14
N GLU A 46 -2.82 5.71 19.83
CA GLU A 46 -2.95 7.05 19.22
C GLU A 46 -1.62 7.60 18.69
N ASN A 47 -0.51 7.43 19.42
CA ASN A 47 0.81 7.87 18.97
C ASN A 47 1.35 7.04 17.78
N LEU A 48 1.02 5.75 17.75
CA LEU A 48 1.44 4.85 16.68
C LEU A 48 0.65 5.09 15.39
N GLU A 49 -0.61 5.51 15.47
CA GLU A 49 -1.44 5.87 14.31
C GLU A 49 -0.92 7.15 13.61
N GLU A 50 -0.53 8.19 14.36
CA GLU A 50 0.06 9.41 13.78
C GLU A 50 1.39 9.12 13.09
N PHE A 51 2.24 8.31 13.73
CA PHE A 51 3.54 7.94 13.16
C PHE A 51 3.39 7.03 11.92
N ALA A 52 2.43 6.10 11.93
CA ALA A 52 2.10 5.27 10.76
C ALA A 52 1.58 6.10 9.59
N ALA A 53 0.73 7.11 9.83
CA ALA A 53 0.23 8.00 8.80
C ALA A 53 1.34 8.87 8.17
N CYS A 54 2.30 9.33 8.98
CA CYS A 54 3.49 10.02 8.49
C CYS A 54 4.34 9.11 7.57
N LEU A 55 4.58 7.86 7.97
CA LEU A 55 5.31 6.89 7.16
C LEU A 55 4.59 6.56 5.85
N GLU A 56 3.27 6.34 5.89
CA GLU A 56 2.45 6.11 4.69
C GLU A 56 2.59 7.26 3.69
N THR A 57 2.64 8.51 4.18
CA THR A 57 2.83 9.68 3.32
C THR A 57 4.20 9.69 2.66
N VAL A 58 5.27 9.40 3.40
CA VAL A 58 6.64 9.35 2.87
C VAL A 58 6.79 8.22 1.86
N GLU A 59 6.28 7.03 2.18
CA GLU A 59 6.28 5.86 1.29
C GLU A 59 5.51 6.18 0.00
N THR A 60 4.35 6.83 0.11
CA THR A 60 3.54 7.23 -1.05
C THR A 60 4.29 8.21 -1.95
N ASP A 61 4.95 9.22 -1.37
CA ASP A 61 5.69 10.22 -2.14
C ASP A 61 6.94 9.64 -2.80
N LEU A 62 7.65 8.75 -2.10
CA LEU A 62 8.78 8.00 -2.64
C LEU A 62 8.38 7.20 -3.89
N HIS A 63 7.31 6.41 -3.81
CA HIS A 63 6.85 5.57 -4.92
C HIS A 63 6.20 6.38 -6.05
N SER A 64 5.24 7.24 -5.72
CA SER A 64 4.37 7.87 -6.71
C SER A 64 4.97 9.10 -7.38
N LYS A 65 5.92 9.78 -6.72
CA LYS A 65 6.58 10.98 -7.24
C LYS A 65 8.02 10.69 -7.62
N LEU A 66 8.85 10.28 -6.65
CA LEU A 66 10.30 10.27 -6.85
C LEU A 66 10.76 9.13 -7.78
N LEU A 67 10.39 7.88 -7.47
CA LEU A 67 10.70 6.73 -8.32
C LEU A 67 10.08 6.88 -9.72
N ARG A 68 8.83 7.37 -9.78
CA ARG A 68 8.16 7.64 -11.05
C ARG A 68 8.89 8.69 -11.91
N ALA A 69 9.40 9.76 -11.31
CA ALA A 69 10.16 10.78 -12.02
C ALA A 69 11.49 10.23 -12.57
N ILE A 70 12.16 9.37 -11.80
CA ILE A 70 13.38 8.68 -12.24
C ILE A 70 13.08 7.76 -13.42
N TYR A 71 12.06 6.90 -13.35
CA TYR A 71 11.71 6.01 -14.47
C TYR A 71 11.28 6.77 -15.73
N ALA A 72 10.58 7.89 -15.58
CA ALA A 72 10.20 8.73 -16.71
C ALA A 72 11.40 9.33 -17.44
N ARG A 73 12.50 9.61 -16.71
CA ARG A 73 13.70 10.21 -17.27
C ARG A 73 14.76 9.20 -17.69
N PHE A 74 14.76 8.01 -17.08
CA PHE A 74 15.71 6.92 -17.33
C PHE A 74 14.95 5.59 -17.52
N PRO A 75 14.32 5.38 -18.69
CA PRO A 75 13.47 4.20 -18.93
C PRO A 75 14.26 2.88 -19.00
N GLY A 76 15.60 2.94 -19.06
CA GLY A 76 16.47 1.77 -18.98
C GLY A 76 16.70 1.24 -17.56
N LEU A 77 16.26 1.99 -16.53
CA LEU A 77 16.25 1.48 -15.16
C LEU A 77 15.15 0.44 -15.03
N ILE A 78 15.51 -0.72 -14.48
CA ILE A 78 14.54 -1.78 -14.19
C ILE A 78 13.70 -1.29 -13.02
N PRO A 79 12.37 -1.12 -13.17
CA PRO A 79 11.53 -0.75 -12.06
C PRO A 79 11.68 -1.79 -10.95
N PHE A 80 11.71 -1.33 -9.70
CA PHE A 80 11.61 -2.21 -8.55
C PHE A 80 10.37 -3.11 -8.70
N ASP A 81 10.60 -4.41 -8.79
CA ASP A 81 9.59 -5.40 -8.46
C ASP A 81 9.46 -5.37 -6.93
N GLU A 82 8.37 -4.76 -6.49
CA GLU A 82 8.07 -4.47 -5.10
C GLU A 82 8.10 -5.74 -4.23
N PHE A 83 8.91 -5.73 -3.17
CA PHE A 83 8.75 -6.62 -2.02
C PHE A 83 8.19 -5.79 -0.86
N PRO A 84 7.23 -6.33 -0.09
CA PRO A 84 7.22 -7.70 0.40
C PRO A 84 6.48 -8.68 -0.50
N GLU A 85 6.93 -9.94 -0.46
CA GLU A 85 6.25 -11.05 -1.12
C GLU A 85 4.81 -11.21 -0.63
N ILE A 86 4.45 -10.59 0.51
CA ILE A 86 3.13 -10.56 1.14
C ILE A 86 2.91 -9.17 1.77
N SER A 87 1.92 -8.42 1.28
CA SER A 87 1.47 -7.15 1.85
C SER A 87 0.76 -7.31 3.20
N SER A 88 0.04 -8.42 3.42
CA SER A 88 -0.51 -8.76 4.74
C SER A 88 -0.83 -10.25 4.84
N SER A 89 -0.45 -10.87 5.95
CA SER A 89 -0.81 -12.24 6.29
C SER A 89 -2.00 -12.35 7.24
N LEU A 90 -2.62 -11.22 7.62
CA LEU A 90 -3.73 -11.17 8.58
C LEU A 90 -4.96 -11.91 8.03
N GLN A 91 -5.38 -12.96 8.73
CA GLN A 91 -6.58 -13.73 8.39
C GLN A 91 -7.81 -13.14 9.09
N TRP A 92 -8.99 -13.29 8.50
CA TRP A 92 -10.22 -12.70 9.05
C TRP A 92 -10.56 -13.22 10.45
N ASP A 93 -10.28 -14.48 10.73
CA ASP A 93 -10.52 -15.10 12.04
C ASP A 93 -9.64 -14.54 13.17
N GLN A 94 -8.53 -13.86 12.83
CA GLN A 94 -7.63 -13.18 13.75
C GLN A 94 -8.06 -11.73 14.02
N VAL A 95 -8.98 -11.18 13.21
CA VAL A 95 -9.42 -9.79 13.33
C VAL A 95 -10.27 -9.59 14.58
N ARG A 96 -9.92 -8.54 15.34
CA ARG A 96 -10.68 -8.06 16.50
C ARG A 96 -11.24 -6.67 16.18
N LEU A 97 -12.51 -6.60 15.81
CA LEU A 97 -13.16 -5.32 15.50
C LEU A 97 -13.39 -4.49 16.77
N PRO A 98 -13.30 -3.15 16.68
CA PRO A 98 -13.78 -2.26 17.73
C PRO A 98 -15.27 -2.52 18.03
N PRO A 99 -15.75 -2.31 19.27
CA PRO A 99 -17.16 -2.52 19.62
C PRO A 99 -18.16 -1.70 18.78
N SER A 100 -17.70 -0.58 18.20
CA SER A 100 -18.50 0.31 17.35
C SER A 100 -18.56 -0.12 15.87
N VAL A 101 -17.84 -1.18 15.48
CA VAL A 101 -17.72 -1.63 14.10
C VAL A 101 -18.22 -3.06 13.98
N SER A 102 -19.20 -3.26 13.10
CA SER A 102 -19.71 -4.59 12.75
C SER A 102 -19.11 -5.10 11.45
N GLU A 103 -19.03 -6.43 11.33
CA GLU A 103 -18.67 -7.11 10.07
C GLU A 103 -19.57 -6.66 8.90
N ALA A 104 -20.86 -6.47 9.15
CA ALA A 104 -21.81 -6.03 8.13
C ALA A 104 -21.51 -4.63 7.59
N GLN A 105 -21.03 -3.70 8.42
CA GLN A 105 -20.61 -2.37 7.97
C GLN A 105 -19.35 -2.46 7.08
N ILE A 106 -18.41 -3.33 7.43
CA ILE A 106 -17.22 -3.57 6.61
C ILE A 106 -17.61 -4.18 5.26
N ASP A 107 -18.48 -5.19 5.25
CA ASP A 107 -19.02 -5.78 4.03
C ASP A 107 -19.67 -4.71 3.15
N GLN A 108 -20.53 -3.86 3.71
CA GLN A 108 -21.19 -2.78 2.96
C GLN A 108 -20.18 -1.84 2.30
N ILE A 109 -19.12 -1.47 3.01
CA ILE A 109 -18.06 -0.61 2.43
C ILE A 109 -17.34 -1.34 1.30
N ILE A 110 -16.93 -2.60 1.51
CA ILE A 110 -16.25 -3.39 0.48
C ILE A 110 -17.13 -3.52 -0.77
N PHE A 111 -18.38 -3.94 -0.62
CA PHE A 111 -19.29 -4.06 -1.76
C PHE A 111 -19.57 -2.71 -2.45
N SER A 112 -19.53 -1.60 -1.73
CA SER A 112 -19.72 -0.28 -2.33
C SER A 112 -18.58 0.16 -3.26
N VAL A 113 -17.38 -0.39 -3.09
CA VAL A 113 -16.20 -0.04 -3.91
C VAL A 113 -15.82 -1.13 -4.92
N MET A 114 -16.29 -2.35 -4.73
CA MET A 114 -16.04 -3.47 -5.64
C MET A 114 -16.82 -3.32 -6.94
N ILE A 115 -16.18 -3.70 -8.04
CA ILE A 115 -16.76 -3.62 -9.39
C ILE A 115 -16.60 -4.97 -10.13
N PRO A 116 -17.40 -5.24 -11.17
CA PRO A 116 -17.32 -6.51 -11.90
C PRO A 116 -16.04 -6.73 -12.71
N GLN A 117 -15.24 -5.67 -12.94
CA GLN A 117 -13.96 -5.78 -13.63
C GLN A 117 -12.85 -6.16 -12.64
N TRP A 118 -11.90 -6.98 -13.10
CA TRP A 118 -10.68 -7.25 -12.36
C TRP A 118 -9.94 -5.95 -12.04
N ARG A 119 -9.63 -5.76 -10.75
CA ARG A 119 -8.84 -4.65 -10.24
C ARG A 119 -7.81 -5.16 -9.26
N LYS A 120 -6.68 -4.45 -9.19
CA LYS A 120 -5.66 -4.72 -8.18
C LYS A 120 -6.27 -4.69 -6.78
N MET A 121 -5.93 -5.69 -5.99
CA MET A 121 -6.33 -5.79 -4.58
C MET A 121 -5.94 -4.51 -3.82
N ALA A 122 -4.72 -3.98 -4.05
CA ALA A 122 -4.26 -2.73 -3.47
C ALA A 122 -5.18 -1.54 -3.77
N LEU A 123 -5.68 -1.44 -5.01
CA LEU A 123 -6.59 -0.37 -5.41
C LEU A 123 -7.94 -0.48 -4.67
N MET A 124 -8.47 -1.70 -4.56
CA MET A 124 -9.76 -1.92 -3.90
C MET A 124 -9.68 -1.72 -2.38
N VAL A 125 -8.59 -2.18 -1.75
CA VAL A 125 -8.31 -1.90 -0.34
C VAL A 125 -8.18 -0.39 -0.11
N GLY A 126 -7.41 0.31 -0.95
CA GLY A 126 -7.26 1.77 -0.88
C GLY A 126 -8.59 2.51 -1.01
N ASN A 127 -9.44 2.13 -1.97
CA ASN A 127 -10.78 2.70 -2.12
C ASN A 127 -11.66 2.45 -0.88
N ALA A 128 -11.61 1.25 -0.31
CA ALA A 128 -12.35 0.92 0.91
C ALA A 128 -11.85 1.73 2.12
N VAL A 129 -10.54 1.96 2.25
CA VAL A 129 -9.96 2.83 3.29
C VAL A 129 -10.46 4.27 3.14
N VAL A 130 -10.44 4.82 1.92
CA VAL A 130 -10.98 6.16 1.65
C VAL A 130 -12.44 6.23 2.06
N ARG A 131 -13.24 5.22 1.68
CA ARG A 131 -14.66 5.17 2.02
C ARG A 131 -14.90 5.07 3.52
N CYS A 132 -14.09 4.33 4.27
CA CYS A 132 -14.14 4.27 5.73
C CYS A 132 -13.87 5.64 6.37
N LYS A 133 -12.87 6.38 5.86
CA LYS A 133 -12.55 7.74 6.32
C LYS A 133 -13.73 8.69 6.11
N GLU A 134 -14.38 8.64 4.95
CA GLU A 134 -15.55 9.48 4.63
C GLU A 134 -16.74 9.26 5.58
N VAL A 135 -16.95 8.04 6.06
CA VAL A 135 -18.07 7.68 6.94
C VAL A 135 -17.67 7.59 8.41
N GLY A 136 -16.41 7.92 8.75
CA GLY A 136 -15.89 7.88 10.12
C GLY A 136 -15.83 6.48 10.72
N LEU A 137 -15.66 5.42 9.91
CA LEU A 137 -15.54 4.05 10.40
C LEU A 137 -14.08 3.73 10.75
N PRO A 138 -13.74 3.44 12.02
CA PRO A 138 -12.36 3.17 12.43
C PRO A 138 -11.93 1.76 12.00
N THR A 139 -11.15 1.64 10.93
CA THR A 139 -10.60 0.38 10.43
C THR A 139 -9.28 0.61 9.69
N SER A 140 -8.57 -0.46 9.33
CA SER A 140 -7.29 -0.40 8.60
C SER A 140 -7.35 -1.13 7.26
N GLY A 141 -6.36 -0.90 6.41
CA GLY A 141 -6.22 -1.59 5.12
C GLY A 141 -6.08 -3.11 5.29
N GLU A 142 -5.38 -3.57 6.32
CA GLU A 142 -5.18 -4.99 6.62
C GLU A 142 -6.49 -5.67 7.04
N VAL A 143 -7.30 -5.01 7.88
CA VAL A 143 -8.63 -5.53 8.28
C VAL A 143 -9.53 -5.66 7.05
N LEU A 144 -9.53 -4.65 6.18
CA LEU A 144 -10.29 -4.67 4.93
C LEU A 144 -9.78 -5.77 3.98
N ALA A 145 -8.48 -5.92 3.84
CA ALA A 145 -7.87 -6.94 3.00
C ALA A 145 -8.13 -8.36 3.51
N GLY A 146 -8.02 -8.58 4.82
CA GLY A 146 -8.38 -9.84 5.46
C GLY A 146 -9.86 -10.16 5.25
N ARG A 147 -10.74 -9.15 5.30
CA ARG A 147 -12.16 -9.36 5.00
C ARG A 147 -12.43 -9.69 3.54
N ILE A 148 -11.77 -9.00 2.61
CA ILE A 148 -11.89 -9.30 1.17
C ILE A 148 -11.46 -10.75 0.90
N GLN A 149 -10.37 -11.23 1.51
CA GLN A 149 -9.94 -12.63 1.41
C GLN A 149 -11.05 -13.59 1.88
N ALA A 150 -11.63 -13.35 3.07
CA ALA A 150 -12.74 -14.17 3.57
C ALA A 150 -13.99 -14.12 2.68
N LEU A 151 -14.27 -12.99 2.02
CA LEU A 151 -15.37 -12.88 1.06
C LEU A 151 -15.10 -13.66 -0.24
N VAL A 152 -13.83 -13.78 -0.66
CA VAL A 152 -13.43 -14.65 -1.78
C VAL A 152 -13.56 -16.12 -1.38
N GLU A 153 -13.10 -16.50 -0.19
CA GLU A 153 -13.24 -17.87 0.33
C GLU A 153 -14.72 -18.28 0.48
N ALA A 154 -15.58 -17.33 0.83
CA ALA A 154 -17.03 -17.50 0.91
C ALA A 154 -17.74 -17.38 -0.46
N ASP A 155 -17.00 -17.30 -1.57
CA ASP A 155 -17.53 -17.24 -2.94
C ASP A 155 -18.49 -16.05 -3.20
N ARG A 156 -18.28 -14.95 -2.47
CA ARG A 156 -19.01 -13.67 -2.62
C ARG A 156 -18.26 -12.66 -3.49
N LEU A 157 -16.95 -12.82 -3.60
CA LEU A 157 -16.06 -12.11 -4.51
C LEU A 157 -15.21 -13.15 -5.26
N GLU A 158 -14.63 -12.75 -6.39
CA GLU A 158 -13.63 -13.57 -7.08
C GLU A 158 -12.25 -12.96 -6.90
N GLY A 159 -11.23 -13.79 -6.67
CA GLY A 159 -9.84 -13.39 -6.51
C GLY A 159 -8.90 -14.16 -7.44
N GLU A 160 -7.88 -13.48 -7.97
CA GLU A 160 -6.82 -14.06 -8.81
C GLU A 160 -5.43 -13.72 -8.24
N GLY A 161 -4.55 -14.73 -8.21
CA GLY A 161 -3.25 -14.64 -7.56
C GLY A 161 -3.33 -14.84 -6.04
N ASP A 162 -2.21 -14.61 -5.35
CA ASP A 162 -2.15 -14.65 -3.90
C ASP A 162 -2.61 -13.29 -3.34
N LEU A 163 -3.84 -13.23 -2.80
CA LEU A 163 -4.47 -12.00 -2.29
C LEU A 163 -3.73 -11.37 -1.10
N ARG A 164 -2.76 -12.07 -0.52
CA ARG A 164 -1.83 -11.49 0.45
C ARG A 164 -0.85 -10.54 -0.21
N ARG A 165 -0.64 -10.63 -1.54
CA ARG A 165 0.22 -9.76 -2.37
C ARG A 165 -0.60 -8.70 -3.07
N TRP A 166 -0.95 -7.60 -2.39
CA TRP A 166 -2.01 -6.71 -2.85
C TRP A 166 -1.75 -6.07 -4.22
N ARG A 167 -0.49 -5.83 -4.58
CA ARG A 167 -0.10 -5.22 -5.86
C ARG A 167 0.09 -6.23 -6.99
N HIS A 168 0.16 -7.53 -6.65
CA HIS A 168 0.34 -8.65 -7.59
C HIS A 168 -0.89 -9.58 -7.66
N SER A 169 -1.99 -9.17 -7.04
CA SER A 169 -3.25 -9.92 -7.05
C SER A 169 -4.41 -9.03 -7.45
N GLU A 170 -5.48 -9.67 -7.90
CA GLU A 170 -6.67 -9.01 -8.41
C GLU A 170 -7.93 -9.56 -7.76
N VAL A 171 -8.93 -8.70 -7.63
CA VAL A 171 -10.23 -9.02 -7.07
C VAL A 171 -11.32 -8.35 -7.90
N ARG A 172 -12.50 -8.96 -7.96
CA ARG A 172 -13.70 -8.37 -8.56
C ARG A 172 -14.97 -8.76 -7.80
N LEU A 173 -16.01 -7.97 -8.02
CA LEU A 173 -17.38 -8.34 -7.66
C LEU A 173 -17.85 -9.49 -8.55
N LYS A 174 -18.48 -10.48 -7.92
CA LYS A 174 -19.12 -11.58 -8.65
C LYS A 174 -20.31 -11.06 -9.47
N GLY A 175 -20.36 -11.46 -10.74
CA GLY A 175 -21.45 -11.13 -11.68
C GLY A 175 -22.67 -12.03 -11.52
#